data_AF-A0A5E9G3E8-F1
#
_entry.id   AF-A0A5E9G3E8-F1
#
_cell.length_a   1.000
_cell.length_b   1.000
_cell.length_c   1.000
_cell.angle_alpha   90.00
_cell.angle_beta   90.00
_cell.angle_gamma   90.00
#
_symmetry.space_group_name_H-M   'P 1'
#
loop_
_entity.id
_entity.type
_entity.pdbx_description
1 polymer ?
#
loop_
_entity_poly.entity_id
_entity_poly.type
_entity_poly.pdbx_seq_one_letter_code
_entity_poly.pdbx_strand_id
1 'polypeptide(L)' 'MKTLIAFLGMNGSRLTLSNHEAYEFIMGVASGRLDDVPEIAERIDLGSEER' A
#
# COMPACT_ATOMS: atom_id res chain seq x y z
N MET A 1 -11.51 -2.88 -4.06
CA MET A 1 -10.46 -1.84 -4.12
C MET A 1 -10.78 -0.64 -3.21
N LYS A 2 -11.15 -0.85 -1.93
CA LYS A 2 -11.41 0.24 -0.96
C LYS A 2 -10.75 0.05 0.41
N THR A 3 -10.34 -1.17 0.76
CA THR A 3 -9.92 -1.50 2.12
C THR A 3 -8.53 -0.97 2.49
N LEU A 4 -7.54 -1.05 1.58
CA LEU A 4 -6.17 -0.59 1.87
C LEU A 4 -6.08 0.95 1.98
N ILE A 5 -6.79 1.66 1.10
CA ILE A 5 -6.86 3.13 1.10
C ILE A 5 -7.52 3.63 2.39
N ALA A 6 -8.58 2.96 2.86
CA ALA A 6 -9.22 3.27 4.12
C ALA A 6 -8.30 3.01 5.32
N PHE A 7 -7.53 1.91 5.32
CA PHE A 7 -6.65 1.54 6.43
C PHE A 7 -5.50 2.52 6.66
N LEU A 8 -4.78 2.90 5.60
CA LEU A 8 -3.66 3.86 5.73
C LEU A 8 -4.15 5.26 6.09
N GLY A 9 -5.25 5.70 5.48
CA GLY A 9 -5.88 6.98 5.84
C GLY A 9 -6.35 7.06 7.30
N MET A 10 -6.65 5.93 7.95
CA MET A 10 -6.99 5.86 9.38
C MET A 10 -5.75 5.89 10.29
N ASN A 11 -4.58 5.49 9.80
CA ASN A 11 -3.33 5.46 10.57
C ASN A 11 -2.52 6.77 10.51
N GLY A 12 -3.06 7.83 9.93
CA GLY A 12 -2.38 9.13 9.81
C GLY A 12 -1.48 9.28 8.59
N SER A 13 -1.26 8.22 7.80
CA SER A 13 -0.48 8.29 6.56
C SER A 13 -1.39 8.57 5.36
N ARG A 14 -0.98 9.51 4.51
CA ARG A 14 -1.61 9.78 3.22
C ARG A 14 -0.95 8.93 2.14
N LEU A 15 -1.71 8.09 1.45
CA LEU A 15 -1.23 7.41 0.25
C LEU A 15 -0.95 8.41 -0.88
N THR A 16 0.22 8.27 -1.50
CA THR A 16 0.69 9.05 -2.66
C THR A 16 0.70 8.24 -3.95
N LEU A 17 0.60 6.92 -3.86
CA LEU A 17 0.48 6.02 -5.01
C LEU A 17 -0.71 6.41 -5.91
N SER A 18 -0.49 6.36 -7.23
CA SER A 18 -1.60 6.43 -8.18
C SER A 18 -2.52 5.21 -8.05
N ASN A 19 -3.75 5.32 -8.55
CA ASN A 19 -4.70 4.20 -8.54
C ASN A 19 -4.16 2.93 -9.21
N HIS A 20 -3.34 3.08 -10.26
CA HIS A 20 -2.74 1.94 -10.95
C HIS A 20 -1.66 1.29 -10.09
N GLU A 21 -0.75 2.07 -9.52
CA GLU A 21 0.33 1.57 -8.65
C GLU A 21 -0.24 0.90 -7.39
N ALA A 22 -1.26 1.50 -6.79
CA ALA A 22 -1.97 0.91 -5.65
C ALA A 22 -2.66 -0.41 -6.02
N TYR A 23 -3.23 -0.51 -7.23
CA TYR A 23 -3.85 -1.74 -7.71
C TYR A 23 -2.82 -2.85 -7.92
N GLU A 24 -1.72 -2.56 -8.60
CA GLU A 24 -0.64 -3.52 -8.83
C GLU A 24 -0.03 -4.02 -7.52
N PHE A 25 0.16 -3.11 -6.56
CA PHE A 25 0.65 -3.47 -5.23
C PHE A 25 -0.29 -4.44 -4.50
N ILE A 26 -1.59 -4.12 -4.45
CA ILE A 26 -2.60 -5.00 -3.83
C ILE A 26 -2.64 -6.37 -4.53
N MET A 27 -2.58 -6.38 -5.86
CA MET A 27 -2.58 -7.63 -6.61
C MET A 27 -1.30 -8.44 -6.40
N GLY A 28 -0.15 -7.79 -6.23
CA GLY A 28 1.11 -8.43 -5.83
C GLY A 28 0.97 -9.16 -4.50
N VAL A 29 0.43 -8.49 -3.47
CA VAL A 29 0.20 -9.09 -2.15
C VAL A 29 -0.82 -10.22 -2.21
N ALA A 30 -1.98 -9.99 -2.82
CA ALA A 30 -3.06 -10.98 -2.88
C ALA A 30 -2.69 -12.25 -3.67
N SER A 31 -1.79 -12.12 -4.65
CA SER A 31 -1.29 -13.26 -5.42
C SER A 31 -0.09 -13.97 -4.77
N GLY A 32 0.43 -13.45 -3.66
CA GLY A 32 1.63 -13.96 -3.00
C GLY A 32 2.93 -13.65 -3.77
N ARG A 33 2.90 -12.75 -4.77
CA ARG A 33 4.13 -12.27 -5.43
C ARG A 33 4.91 -11.29 -4.56
N LEU A 34 4.22 -10.60 -3.67
CA LEU A 34 4.79 -9.80 -2.59
C LEU A 34 4.29 -10.43 -1.28
N ASP A 35 5.09 -11.30 -0.69
CA ASP A 35 4.76 -12.01 0.55
C ASP A 35 5.75 -11.73 1.69
N ASP A 36 6.85 -11.02 1.42
CA ASP A 36 7.80 -10.57 2.42
C ASP A 36 7.31 -9.31 3.14
N VAL A 37 7.11 -9.40 4.46
CA VAL A 37 6.54 -8.32 5.27
C VAL A 37 7.42 -7.07 5.29
N PRO A 38 8.75 -7.16 5.47
CA PRO A 38 9.65 -6.01 5.32
C PRO A 38 9.53 -5.30 3.96
N GLU A 39 9.52 -6.05 2.85
CA GLU A 39 9.37 -5.46 1.51
C GLU A 39 8.02 -4.74 1.35
N ILE A 40 6.94 -5.36 1.83
CA ILE A 40 5.59 -4.76 1.80
C ILE A 40 5.56 -3.45 2.59
N ALA A 41 6.20 -3.42 3.77
CA ALA A 41 6.26 -2.22 4.60
C ALA A 41 7.05 -1.09 3.92
N GLU A 42 8.23 -1.38 3.37
CA GLU A 42 9.03 -0.39 2.64
C GLU A 42 8.25 0.22 1.47
N ARG A 43 7.50 -0.60 0.74
CA ARG A 43 6.67 -0.13 -0.39
C ARG A 43 5.51 0.74 0.06
N ILE A 44 4.94 0.48 1.23
CA ILE A 44 3.91 1.32 1.83
C ILE A 44 4.51 2.65 2.26
N ASP A 45 5.69 2.64 2.88
CA ASP A 45 6.37 3.86 3.33
C ASP A 45 6.77 4.75 2.16
N LEU A 46 7.33 4.19 1.08
CA LEU A 46 7.64 4.94 -0.14
C LEU A 46 6.39 5.47 -0.84
N GLY A 47 5.27 4.75 -0.71
CA GLY A 47 3.98 5.07 -1.32
C GLY A 47 3.05 5.89 -0.43
N SER A 48 3.54 6.39 0.71
CA SER A 48 2.76 7.21 1.62
C SER A 48 3.58 8.31 2.27
N GLU A 49 2.91 9.35 2.73
CA GLU A 49 3.52 10.46 3.46
C GLU A 49 2.83 10.58 4.82
N GLU A 50 3.61 10.79 5.89
CA GLU A 50 3.07 11.15 7.19
C GLU A 50 2.37 12.52 7.09
N ARG A 51 1.14 12.62 7.62
CA ARG A 51 0.34 13.85 7.54
C ARG A 51 0.74 14.95 8.51
#